data_AF-A0A915J2L8-F1
#
_entry.id   AF-A0A915J2L8-F1
#
_cell.length_a   1.000
_cell.length_b   1.000
_cell.length_c   1.000
_cell.angle_alpha   90.00
_cell.angle_beta   90.00
_cell.angle_gamma   90.00
#
_symmetry.space_group_name_H-M   'P 1'
#
loop_
_entity.id
_entity.type
_entity.pdbx_description
1 polymer ?
#
loop_
_entity_poly.entity_id
_entity_poly.type
_entity_poly.pdbx_seq_one_letter_code
_entity_poly.pdbx_strand_id
1 'polypeptide(L)'
;LHELKPAPPYKASHAVSWALQCAQGVNYLHNMNPKLVHRDLKPGNLLLTDCARHLKICDFGTVCDLQSYMTNNQGSAAYMAPEVFEGINYLDI
;
A
#
# COMPACT_ATOMS: atom_id res chain seq x y z
N LEU A 1 -21.04 -9.00 27.49
CA LEU A 1 -19.68 -9.57 27.49
C LEU A 1 -19.22 -9.62 26.04
N HIS A 2 -18.36 -8.70 25.61
CA HIS A 2 -17.79 -8.74 24.26
C HIS A 2 -16.86 -9.95 24.19
N GLU A 3 -17.24 -10.98 23.43
CA GLU A 3 -16.34 -12.09 23.13
C GLU A 3 -15.08 -11.50 22.47
N LEU A 4 -13.94 -11.64 23.16
CA LEU A 4 -12.65 -11.30 22.60
C LEU A 4 -12.46 -12.14 21.35
N LYS A 5 -12.40 -11.50 20.18
CA LYS A 5 -12.05 -12.20 18.94
C LYS A 5 -10.75 -12.97 19.19
N PRO A 6 -10.70 -14.27 18.87
CA PRO A 6 -9.48 -15.05 19.06
C PRO A 6 -8.34 -14.32 18.37
N ALA A 7 -7.18 -14.27 19.04
CA ALA A 7 -6.00 -13.63 18.48
C ALA A 7 -5.75 -14.23 17.08
N PRO A 8 -5.51 -13.40 16.06
CA PRO A 8 -5.26 -13.91 14.73
C PRO A 8 -4.08 -14.91 14.78
N PRO A 9 -4.11 -15.99 13.99
CA PRO A 9 -3.11 -17.06 14.04
C PRO A 9 -1.76 -16.64 13.42
N TYR A 10 -1.45 -15.34 13.42
CA TYR A 10 -0.31 -14.76 12.75
C TYR A 10 0.74 -14.29 13.76
N LYS A 11 1.95 -14.78 13.55
CA LYS A 11 3.14 -14.36 14.30
C LYS A 11 3.79 -13.15 13.64
N ALA A 12 4.63 -12.42 14.37
CA ALA A 12 5.42 -11.30 13.82
C ALA A 12 6.23 -11.69 12.56
N SER A 13 6.70 -12.94 12.47
CA SER A 13 7.37 -13.48 11.28
C SER A 13 6.53 -13.40 10.01
N HIS A 14 5.21 -13.57 10.11
CA HIS A 14 4.31 -13.43 8.97
C HIS A 14 4.23 -11.97 8.54
N ALA A 15 4.07 -11.05 9.49
CA ALA A 15 4.03 -9.62 9.21
C ALA A 15 5.32 -9.13 8.51
N VAL A 16 6.50 -9.59 8.97
CA VAL A 16 7.78 -9.28 8.32
C VAL A 16 7.83 -9.84 6.89
N SER A 17 7.40 -11.09 6.69
CA SER A 17 7.34 -11.69 5.35
C SER A 17 6.42 -10.93 4.40
N TRP A 18 5.25 -10.52 4.87
CA TRP A 18 4.28 -9.76 4.07
C TRP A 18 4.76 -8.35 3.77
N ALA A 19 5.39 -7.67 4.74
CA ALA A 19 5.98 -6.35 4.53
C ALA A 19 7.06 -6.40 3.44
N LEU A 20 7.90 -7.44 3.44
CA LEU A 20 8.89 -7.66 2.39
C LEU A 20 8.24 -7.88 1.02
N GLN A 21 7.22 -8.74 0.94
CA GLN A 21 6.49 -8.99 -0.31
C GLN A 21 5.80 -7.72 -0.85
N CYS A 22 5.21 -6.92 0.04
CA CYS A 22 4.62 -5.63 -0.31
C CYS A 22 5.70 -4.69 -0.88
N ALA A 23 6.84 -4.54 -0.19
CA ALA A 23 7.95 -3.71 -0.65
C ALA A 23 8.49 -4.16 -2.02
N GLN A 24 8.58 -5.46 -2.27
CA GLN A 24 8.96 -6.00 -3.58
C GLN A 24 7.94 -5.64 -4.67
N GLY A 25 6.65 -5.78 -4.38
CA GLY A 25 5.58 -5.39 -5.31
C GLY A 25 5.60 -3.89 -5.63
N VAL A 26 5.77 -3.04 -4.62
CA VAL A 26 5.90 -1.58 -4.80
C VAL A 26 7.16 -1.22 -5.59
N ASN A 27 8.30 -1.85 -5.28
CA ASN A 27 9.53 -1.66 -6.03
C ASN A 27 9.36 -2.04 -7.51
N TYR A 28 8.59 -3.09 -7.81
CA TYR A 28 8.25 -3.43 -9.19
C TYR A 28 7.46 -2.30 -9.87
N LEU A 29 6.42 -1.75 -9.21
CA LEU A 29 5.66 -0.63 -9.76
C LEU A 29 6.54 0.59 -10.04
N HIS A 30 7.45 0.90 -9.12
CA HIS A 30 8.34 2.05 -9.21
C HIS A 30 9.43 1.91 -10.30
N ASN A 31 9.71 0.69 -10.76
CA ASN A 31 10.68 0.44 -11.83
C ASN A 31 10.02 0.25 -13.22
N MET A 32 8.69 0.37 -13.33
CA MET A 32 8.03 0.39 -14.63
C MET A 32 8.32 1.70 -15.38
N ASN A 33 8.13 1.67 -16.70
CA ASN A 33 8.25 2.86 -17.56
C ASN A 33 6.94 3.04 -18.37
N PRO A 34 6.10 4.04 -18.02
CA PRO A 34 6.32 5.07 -17.00
C PRO A 34 6.27 4.52 -15.58
N LYS A 35 6.94 5.20 -14.65
CA LYS A 35 6.94 4.85 -13.22
C LYS A 35 5.53 4.95 -12.66
N LEU A 36 5.02 3.87 -12.06
CA LEU A 36 3.67 3.81 -11.50
C LEU A 36 3.69 3.90 -9.98
N VAL A 37 2.81 4.71 -9.39
CA VAL A 37 2.66 4.85 -7.94
C VAL A 37 1.25 4.38 -7.52
N HIS A 38 1.16 3.49 -6.52
CA HIS A 38 -0.12 2.89 -6.12
C HIS A 38 -1.08 3.83 -5.36
N ARG A 39 -0.55 4.73 -4.51
CA ARG A 39 -1.28 5.76 -3.74
C ARG A 39 -2.32 5.32 -2.69
N ASP A 40 -2.73 4.05 -2.63
CA ASP A 40 -3.68 3.56 -1.60
C ASP A 40 -3.23 2.22 -0.99
N LEU A 41 -1.97 2.15 -0.55
CA LEU A 41 -1.46 0.99 0.19
C LEU A 41 -2.00 1.00 1.63
N LYS A 42 -2.89 0.07 1.92
CA LYS A 42 -3.49 -0.16 3.23
C LYS A 42 -3.75 -1.65 3.42
N PRO A 43 -3.89 -2.16 4.66
CA PRO A 43 -4.18 -3.58 4.89
C PRO A 43 -5.39 -4.12 4.11
N GLY A 44 -6.42 -3.28 3.87
CA GLY A 44 -7.59 -3.64 3.06
C GLY A 44 -7.29 -3.91 1.57
N ASN A 45 -6.16 -3.40 1.05
CA ASN A 45 -5.71 -3.57 -0.33
C ASN A 45 -4.54 -4.57 -0.45
N LEU A 46 -4.26 -5.31 0.63
CA LEU A 46 -3.22 -6.33 0.69
C LEU A 46 -3.88 -7.69 0.94
N LEU A 47 -4.02 -8.47 -0.13
CA LEU A 47 -4.72 -9.75 -0.09
C LEU A 47 -3.75 -10.86 0.30
N LEU A 48 -4.13 -11.63 1.32
CA LEU A 48 -3.43 -12.84 1.71
C LEU A 48 -3.99 -14.04 0.93
N THR A 49 -3.12 -14.76 0.24
CA THR A 49 -3.44 -15.93 -0.59
C THR A 49 -2.59 -17.12 -0.17
N ASP A 50 -2.95 -18.32 -0.63
CA ASP A 50 -2.24 -19.57 -0.33
C ASP A 50 -1.99 -19.74 1.19
N CYS A 51 -3.08 -19.84 1.95
CA CYS A 51 -3.01 -19.99 3.41
C CYS A 51 -2.16 -18.90 4.11
N ALA A 52 -2.26 -17.66 3.61
CA ALA A 52 -1.51 -16.49 4.09
C ALA A 52 0.01 -16.55 3.90
N ARG A 53 0.49 -17.40 2.99
CA ARG A 53 1.89 -17.44 2.57
C ARG A 53 2.25 -16.29 1.63
N HIS A 54 1.31 -15.91 0.77
CA HIS A 54 1.55 -14.95 -0.30
C HIS A 54 0.70 -13.69 -0.12
N LEU A 55 1.35 -12.52 -0.12
CA LEU A 55 0.69 -11.22 -0.18
C LEU A 55 0.59 -10.77 -1.63
N LYS A 56 -0.59 -10.26 -2.03
CA LYS A 56 -0.83 -9.62 -3.32
C LYS A 56 -1.39 -8.23 -3.10
N ILE A 57 -0.82 -7.25 -3.82
CA ILE A 57 -1.33 -5.88 -3.84
C ILE A 57 -2.55 -5.85 -4.78
N CYS A 58 -3.65 -5.25 -4.35
CA CYS A 58 -4.87 -5.08 -5.14
C CYS A 58 -5.37 -3.64 -5.11
N ASP A 59 -6.44 -3.38 -5.87
CA ASP A 59 -7.09 -2.07 -6.00
C ASP A 59 -6.18 -0.99 -6.61
N PHE A 60 -5.96 -1.15 -7.92
CA PHE A 60 -5.16 -0.23 -8.73
C PHE A 60 -5.95 1.01 -9.19
N GLY A 61 -7.16 1.24 -8.65
CA GLY A 61 -8.04 2.32 -9.09
C GLY A 61 -7.47 3.72 -8.87
N THR A 62 -6.50 3.85 -7.96
CA THR A 62 -5.78 5.10 -7.68
C THR A 62 -4.37 5.12 -8.26
N VAL A 63 -3.94 4.11 -9.01
CA VAL A 63 -2.59 4.08 -9.58
C VAL A 63 -2.46 5.15 -10.65
N CYS A 64 -1.36 5.91 -10.59
CA CYS A 64 -1.06 6.95 -11.55
C CYS A 64 0.41 6.87 -11.95
N ASP A 65 0.73 7.29 -13.18
CA ASP A 65 2.10 7.60 -13.51
C ASP A 65 2.50 8.93 -12.87
N LEU A 66 3.78 9.09 -12.57
CA LEU A 66 4.30 10.35 -12.01
C LEU A 66 4.18 11.54 -12.98
N GLN A 67 3.91 11.30 -14.27
CA GLN A 67 3.74 12.36 -15.26
C GLN A 67 2.30 12.90 -15.31
N SER A 68 1.26 12.12 -14.98
CA SER A 68 -0.15 12.56 -14.96
C SER A 68 -0.58 13.14 -13.61
N TYR A 69 0.38 13.65 -12.82
CA TYR A 69 0.29 14.13 -11.43
C TYR A 69 -0.71 15.29 -11.17
N MET A 70 -1.45 15.76 -12.18
CA MET A 70 -2.28 16.96 -12.07
C MET A 70 -3.65 16.78 -11.38
N THR A 71 -4.00 15.61 -10.85
CA THR A 71 -5.28 15.42 -10.12
C THR A 71 -5.07 15.12 -8.64
N ASN A 72 -5.12 16.20 -7.85
CA ASN A 72 -5.07 16.20 -6.38
C ASN A 72 -6.23 15.38 -5.77
N ASN A 73 -5.95 14.74 -4.62
CA ASN A 73 -6.87 14.09 -3.68
C ASN A 73 -7.38 12.68 -4.01
N GLN A 74 -6.48 11.70 -4.16
CA GLN A 74 -6.87 10.28 -4.11
C GLN A 74 -6.00 9.50 -3.11
N GLY A 75 -6.65 8.75 -2.21
CA GLY A 75 -6.02 7.93 -1.17
C GLY A 75 -6.80 7.92 0.15
N SER A 76 -6.58 6.92 1.02
CA SER A 76 -7.20 6.87 2.35
C SER A 76 -6.46 7.77 3.35
N ALA A 77 -7.15 8.78 3.90
CA ALA A 77 -6.55 9.84 4.73
C ALA A 77 -5.68 9.35 5.90
N ALA A 78 -5.97 8.18 6.48
CA ALA A 78 -5.21 7.63 7.61
C ALA A 78 -3.81 7.07 7.24
N TYR A 79 -3.53 6.87 5.94
CA TYR A 79 -2.27 6.33 5.42
C TYR A 79 -1.53 7.32 4.52
N MET A 80 -2.00 8.56 4.51
CA MET A 80 -1.44 9.63 3.72
C MET A 80 -0.14 10.11 4.38
N ALA A 81 0.91 10.25 3.58
CA ALA A 81 2.16 10.81 4.06
C ALA A 81 1.98 12.30 4.42
N PRO A 82 2.71 12.83 5.42
CA PRO A 82 2.50 14.18 5.93
C PRO A 82 2.61 15.27 4.85
N GLU A 83 3.52 15.11 3.89
CA GLU A 83 3.70 16.03 2.76
C GLU A 83 2.45 16.14 1.87
N VAL A 84 1.71 15.04 1.71
CA VAL A 84 0.47 15.01 0.91
C VAL A 84 -0.68 15.68 1.67
N PHE A 85 -0.70 15.54 3.00
CA PHE A 85 -1.68 16.20 3.85
C PHE A 85 -1.51 17.74 3.86
N GLU A 86 -0.26 18.20 3.77
CA GLU A 86 0.11 19.62 3.71
C GLU A 86 0.01 20.21 2.29
N GLY A 87 -0.34 19.39 1.29
CA GLY A 87 -0.45 19.82 -0.12
C GLY A 87 0.90 20.07 -0.80
N ILE A 88 1.99 19.56 -0.22
CA ILE A 88 3.34 19.66 -0.77
C ILE A 88 3.50 18.57 -1.84
N ASN A 89 3.98 18.96 -3.02
CA ASN A 89 4.22 18.03 -4.10
C ASN A 89 5.41 17.12 -3.76
N TYR A 90 5.32 15.82 -4.11
CA TYR A 90 6.40 14.84 -3.95
C TYR A 90 7.72 15.20 -4.67
N LEU A 91 7.77 16.33 -5.39
CA LEU A 91 8.89 16.75 -6.23
C LEU A 91 9.84 17.75 -5.55
N ASP A 92 9.55 18.20 -4.32
CA ASP A 92 10.41 19.16 -3.59
C ASP A 92 11.45 18.48 -2.67
N ILE A 93 11.71 17.17 -2.84
CA ILE A 93 12.71 16.39 -2.09
C ILE A 93 13.70 15.69 -3.03
#